data_AF-A0A1B6EL68-F1
#
_entry.id   AF-A0A1B6EL68-F1
#
_cell.length_a   1.000
_cell.length_b   1.000
_cell.length_c   1.000
_cell.angle_alpha   90.00
_cell.angle_beta   90.00
_cell.angle_gamma   90.00
#
_symmetry.space_group_name_H-M   'P 1'
#
loop_
_entity.id
_entity.type
_entity.pdbx_description
1 polymer ?
#
loop_
_entity_poly.entity_id
_entity_poly.type
_entity_poly.pdbx_seq_one_letter_code
_entity_poly.pdbx_strand_id
1 'polypeptide(L)'
;VVFWTFFLYDREAIYPKLFDRFIPPWLNHAMHSLPVPILIVHLIICQNHNPSRKSALVGLTLLFVVYGVIFWQSVMKGNWVYLLFNHLNPSQRMLLLSISYPLNIFFLILSRWLNSLVKGFKQ
;
A
#
# COMPACT_ATOMS: atom_id res chain seq x y z
N VAL A 1 -1.33 5.18 1.60
CA VAL A 1 -2.64 5.55 2.20
C VAL A 1 -2.70 5.08 3.65
N VAL A 2 -2.84 3.77 3.91
CA VAL A 2 -2.99 3.20 5.27
C VAL A 2 -1.92 3.71 6.25
N PHE A 3 -0.64 3.64 5.90
CA PHE A 3 0.45 4.16 6.76
C PHE A 3 0.21 5.62 7.17
N TRP A 4 0.05 6.53 6.21
CA TRP A 4 -0.11 7.96 6.51
C TRP A 4 -1.40 8.27 7.28
N THR A 5 -2.51 7.60 6.95
CA THR A 5 -3.78 7.75 7.68
C THR A 5 -3.59 7.52 9.16
N PHE A 6 -2.91 6.44 9.52
CA PHE A 6 -2.72 6.08 10.91
C PHE A 6 -1.51 6.75 11.55
N PHE A 7 -0.43 7.01 10.82
CA PHE A 7 0.73 7.75 11.30
C PHE A 7 0.35 9.17 11.75
N LEU A 8 -0.61 9.81 11.05
CA LEU A 8 -1.15 11.11 11.42
C LEU A 8 -2.17 11.02 12.57
N TYR A 9 -2.88 9.90 12.69
CA TYR A 9 -3.86 9.67 13.77
C TYR A 9 -3.17 9.37 15.11
N ASP A 10 -2.33 8.33 15.12
CA ASP A 10 -1.50 7.94 16.24
C ASP A 10 -0.22 7.29 15.72
N ARG A 11 0.85 8.09 15.68
CA ARG A 11 2.16 7.64 15.27
C ARG A 11 2.68 6.51 16.15
N GLU A 12 2.53 6.57 17.47
CA GLU A 12 3.15 5.59 18.37
C GLU A 12 2.56 4.18 18.16
N ALA A 13 1.33 4.09 17.66
CA ALA A 13 0.68 2.83 17.33
C ALA A 13 1.26 2.15 16.07
N ILE A 14 1.71 2.91 15.06
CA ILE A 14 2.31 2.35 13.83
C ILE A 14 3.83 2.37 13.86
N TYR A 15 4.41 3.48 14.28
CA TYR A 15 5.84 3.76 14.20
C TYR A 15 6.31 4.50 15.46
N PRO A 16 6.46 3.77 16.59
CA PRO A 16 6.98 4.28 17.84
C PRO A 16 8.25 5.11 17.67
N LYS A 17 8.43 6.16 18.48
CA LYS A 17 9.66 6.99 18.47
C LYS A 17 10.93 6.19 18.73
N LEU A 18 10.82 5.03 19.38
CA LEU A 18 11.95 4.10 19.56
C LEU A 18 12.61 3.76 18.21
N PHE A 19 11.83 3.65 17.13
CA PHE A 19 12.34 3.32 15.81
C PHE A 19 13.18 4.44 15.17
N ASP A 20 13.05 5.70 15.61
CA ASP A 20 13.87 6.81 15.11
C ASP A 20 15.37 6.62 15.39
N ARG A 21 15.71 5.79 16.39
CA ARG A 21 17.10 5.44 16.72
C ARG A 21 17.72 4.48 15.70
N PHE A 22 16.91 3.73 14.97
CA PHE A 22 17.35 2.72 14.01
C PHE A 22 17.16 3.19 12.56
N ILE A 23 16.05 3.87 12.28
CA ILE A 23 15.68 4.37 10.97
C ILE A 23 15.41 5.86 11.10
N PRO A 24 16.26 6.73 10.53
CA PRO A 24 16.07 8.17 10.59
C PRO A 24 14.68 8.58 10.06
N PRO A 25 14.03 9.61 10.65
CA PRO A 25 12.69 10.02 10.24
C PRO A 25 12.55 10.32 8.75
N TRP A 26 13.54 10.96 8.14
CA TRP A 26 13.52 11.27 6.70
C TRP A 26 13.47 9.99 5.85
N LEU A 27 14.17 8.93 6.26
CA LEU A 27 14.21 7.66 5.54
C LEU A 27 12.86 6.94 5.70
N ASN A 28 12.26 6.97 6.89
CA ASN A 28 10.91 6.46 7.10
C ASN A 28 9.88 7.16 6.21
N HIS A 29 9.91 8.49 6.13
CA HIS A 29 9.06 9.27 5.25
C HIS A 29 9.32 8.92 3.77
N ALA A 30 10.58 8.79 3.38
CA ALA A 30 10.98 8.45 2.02
C ALA A 30 10.41 7.08 1.58
N MET A 31 10.50 6.06 2.44
CA MET A 31 9.95 4.72 2.16
C MET A 31 8.45 4.73 1.88
N HIS A 32 7.70 5.66 2.50
CA HIS A 32 6.24 5.71 2.40
C HIS A 32 5.71 6.75 1.40
N SER A 33 6.56 7.65 0.91
CA SER A 33 6.17 8.72 -0.02
C SER A 33 6.84 8.62 -1.39
N LEU A 34 8.10 8.18 -1.48
CA LEU A 34 8.83 8.11 -2.76
C LEU A 34 8.35 7.06 -3.77
N PRO A 35 7.71 5.93 -3.39
CA PRO A 35 7.23 4.98 -4.39
C PRO A 35 6.32 5.60 -5.45
N VAL A 36 5.47 6.57 -5.08
CA VAL A 36 4.55 7.24 -6.02
C VAL A 36 5.28 8.07 -7.08
N PRO A 37 6.14 9.06 -6.74
CA PRO A 37 6.88 9.81 -7.75
C PRO A 37 7.85 8.94 -8.55
N ILE A 38 8.49 7.93 -7.93
CA ILE A 38 9.34 6.98 -8.66
C ILE A 38 8.53 6.21 -9.71
N LEU A 39 7.33 5.75 -9.36
CA LEU A 39 6.42 5.09 -10.30
C LEU A 39 5.99 6.03 -11.43
N ILE A 40 5.70 7.30 -11.15
CA ILE A 40 5.35 8.29 -12.20
C ILE A 40 6.52 8.49 -13.17
N VAL A 41 7.74 8.68 -12.66
CA VAL A 41 8.94 8.79 -13.49
C VAL A 41 9.15 7.52 -14.31
N HIS A 42 8.99 6.36 -13.70
CA HIS A 42 9.07 5.07 -14.39
C HIS A 42 8.02 4.95 -15.50
N LEU A 43 6.78 5.39 -15.30
CA LEU A 43 5.75 5.40 -16.34
C LEU A 43 6.11 6.28 -17.55
N ILE A 44 6.81 7.40 -17.31
CA ILE A 44 7.26 8.34 -18.35
C ILE A 44 8.41 7.73 -19.17
N ILE A 45 9.33 7.03 -18.52
CA ILE A 45 10.54 6.46 -19.13
C ILE A 45 10.26 5.07 -19.75
N CYS A 46 9.56 4.18 -19.05
CA CYS A 46 9.39 2.76 -19.37
C CYS A 46 7.99 2.41 -19.92
N GLN A 47 7.59 3.02 -21.04
CA GLN A 47 6.21 2.95 -21.57
C GLN A 47 5.73 1.56 -22.07
N ASN A 48 6.64 0.68 -22.45
CA ASN A 48 6.33 -0.54 -23.19
C ASN A 48 6.20 -1.81 -22.32
N HIS A 49 6.48 -1.71 -21.02
CA HIS A 49 6.47 -2.85 -20.11
C HIS A 49 5.24 -2.84 -19.19
N ASN A 50 4.04 -2.91 -19.77
CA ASN A 50 2.80 -2.98 -19.00
C ASN A 50 2.18 -4.38 -19.08
N PRO A 51 1.94 -5.06 -17.95
CA PRO A 51 1.29 -6.37 -17.95
C PRO A 51 -0.15 -6.28 -18.49
N SER A 52 -0.64 -7.41 -19.01
CA SER A 52 -2.04 -7.53 -19.44
C SER A 52 -3.00 -7.27 -18.28
N ARG A 53 -4.24 -6.83 -18.58
CA ARG A 53 -5.26 -6.56 -17.54
C ARG A 53 -5.48 -7.76 -16.62
N LYS A 54 -5.58 -8.94 -17.23
CA LYS A 54 -5.76 -10.21 -16.53
C LYS A 54 -4.56 -10.54 -15.64
N SER A 55 -3.34 -10.43 -16.16
CA SER A 55 -2.12 -10.71 -15.38
C SER A 55 -1.98 -9.77 -14.18
N ALA A 56 -2.24 -8.47 -14.37
CA ALA A 56 -2.18 -7.49 -13.29
C ALA A 56 -3.23 -7.75 -12.19
N LEU A 57 -4.46 -8.10 -12.59
CA LEU A 57 -5.51 -8.48 -11.65
C LEU A 57 -5.17 -9.75 -10.89
N VAL A 58 -4.69 -10.80 -11.57
CA VAL A 58 -4.28 -12.05 -10.93
C VAL A 58 -3.16 -11.79 -9.92
N GLY A 59 -2.12 -11.05 -10.30
CA GLY A 59 -1.03 -10.70 -9.39
C GLY A 59 -1.52 -9.92 -8.17
N LEU A 60 -2.40 -8.94 -8.38
CA LEU A 60 -3.01 -8.18 -7.29
C LEU A 60 -3.85 -9.06 -6.35
N THR A 61 -4.70 -9.92 -6.90
CA THR A 61 -5.52 -10.85 -6.10
C THR A 61 -4.65 -11.82 -5.32
N LEU A 62 -3.59 -12.38 -5.92
CA LEU A 62 -2.67 -13.28 -5.23
C LEU A 62 -1.98 -12.59 -4.05
N LEU A 63 -1.46 -11.38 -4.25
CA LEU A 63 -0.85 -10.59 -3.18
C LEU A 63 -1.85 -10.26 -2.07
N PHE A 64 -3.10 -9.91 -2.44
CA PHE A 64 -4.15 -9.65 -1.47
C PHE A 64 -4.52 -10.89 -0.65
N VAL A 65 -4.59 -12.07 -1.27
CA VAL A 65 -4.84 -13.34 -0.57
C VAL A 65 -3.70 -13.67 0.39
N VAL A 66 -2.44 -13.56 -0.07
CA VAL A 66 -1.26 -13.78 0.79
C VAL A 66 -1.29 -12.82 2.00
N TYR A 67 -1.55 -11.54 1.76
CA TYR A 67 -1.71 -10.56 2.83
C TYR A 67 -2.86 -10.91 3.77
N GLY A 68 -4.01 -11.33 3.23
CA GLY A 68 -5.17 -11.77 4.00
C GLY A 68 -4.89 -12.97 4.91
N VAL A 69 -4.08 -13.93 4.45
CA VAL A 69 -3.63 -15.08 5.25
C VAL A 69 -2.73 -14.62 6.40
N ILE A 70 -1.72 -13.77 6.10
CA ILE A 70 -0.82 -13.22 7.13
C ILE A 70 -1.62 -12.41 8.16
N PHE A 71 -2.54 -11.58 7.69
CA PHE A 71 -3.45 -10.79 8.51
C PHE A 71 -4.27 -11.70 9.42
N TRP A 72 -4.91 -12.74 8.89
CA TRP A 72 -5.70 -13.70 9.66
C TRP A 72 -4.88 -14.43 10.72
N GLN A 73 -3.69 -14.92 10.37
CA GLN A 73 -2.78 -15.56 11.33
C GLN A 73 -2.39 -14.62 12.47
N SER A 74 -2.20 -13.34 12.17
CA SER A 74 -1.86 -12.32 13.16
C SER A 74 -3.04 -12.00 14.09
N VAL A 75 -4.29 -11.98 13.58
CA VAL A 75 -5.51 -11.90 14.42
C VAL A 75 -5.53 -13.05 15.44
N MET A 76 -5.29 -14.28 14.98
CA MET A 76 -5.43 -15.48 15.82
C MET A 76 -4.32 -15.60 16.88
N LYS A 77 -3.10 -15.17 16.57
CA LYS A 77 -1.93 -15.29 17.46
C LYS A 77 -1.74 -14.09 18.39
N GLY A 78 -2.43 -12.98 18.16
CA GLY A 78 -2.27 -11.74 18.92
C GLY A 78 -0.94 -10.99 18.69
N ASN A 79 -0.09 -11.50 17.79
CA ASN A 79 1.22 -10.92 17.50
C ASN A 79 1.15 -10.17 16.16
N TRP A 80 0.94 -8.87 16.23
CA TRP A 80 0.99 -7.96 15.07
C TRP A 80 2.35 -7.31 14.96
N VAL A 81 2.81 -7.15 13.71
CA VAL A 81 3.99 -6.34 13.40
C VAL A 81 3.76 -4.86 13.76
N TYR A 82 2.50 -4.40 13.68
CA TYR A 82 2.10 -3.04 14.06
C TYR A 82 1.14 -3.06 15.25
N LEU A 83 1.51 -2.38 16.33
CA LEU A 83 0.73 -2.29 17.58
C LEU A 83 -0.68 -1.72 17.35
N LEU A 84 -0.83 -0.85 16.35
CA LEU A 84 -2.09 -0.26 15.92
C LEU A 84 -3.23 -1.27 15.77
N PHE A 85 -2.96 -2.46 15.21
CA PHE A 85 -4.03 -3.43 14.97
C PHE A 85 -4.66 -3.94 16.26
N ASN A 86 -3.95 -3.89 17.39
CA ASN A 86 -4.51 -4.20 18.71
C ASN A 86 -5.52 -3.16 19.19
N HIS A 87 -5.41 -1.91 18.72
CA HIS A 87 -6.37 -0.84 19.02
C HIS A 87 -7.64 -0.92 18.17
N LEU A 88 -7.61 -1.64 17.06
CA LEU A 88 -8.79 -1.82 16.20
C LEU A 88 -9.68 -2.95 16.72
N ASN A 89 -10.98 -2.68 16.85
CA ASN A 89 -11.96 -3.72 17.14
C ASN A 89 -12.20 -4.63 15.91
N PRO A 90 -12.83 -5.81 16.06
CA PRO A 90 -13.04 -6.74 14.96
C PRO A 90 -13.74 -6.12 13.74
N SER A 91 -14.74 -5.26 13.95
CA SER A 91 -15.46 -4.58 12.88
C SER A 91 -14.57 -3.62 12.08
N GLN A 92 -13.72 -2.85 12.75
CA GLN A 92 -12.76 -1.94 12.11
C GLN A 92 -11.70 -2.71 11.31
N ARG A 93 -11.25 -3.87 11.82
CA ARG A 93 -10.33 -4.76 11.10
C ARG A 93 -10.98 -5.32 9.82
N MET A 94 -12.22 -5.77 9.90
CA MET A 94 -12.98 -6.24 8.73
C MET A 94 -13.21 -5.11 7.72
N LEU A 95 -13.53 -3.90 8.19
CA LEU A 95 -13.72 -2.74 7.33
C LEU A 95 -12.44 -2.38 6.59
N LEU A 96 -11.30 -2.35 7.30
CA LEU A 96 -10.01 -2.07 6.69
C LEU A 96 -9.67 -3.08 5.59
N LEU A 97 -9.88 -4.38 5.84
CA LEU A 97 -9.64 -5.42 4.84
C LEU A 97 -10.58 -5.27 3.63
N SER A 98 -11.87 -4.99 3.90
CA SER A 98 -12.90 -4.82 2.87
C SER A 98 -12.64 -3.63 1.96
N ILE A 99 -12.16 -2.50 2.50
CA ILE A 99 -11.82 -1.30 1.71
C ILE A 99 -10.49 -1.47 0.94
N SER A 100 -9.56 -2.25 1.49
CA SER A 100 -8.21 -2.37 0.93
C SER A 100 -8.20 -2.94 -0.50
N TYR A 101 -9.03 -3.95 -0.80
CA TYR A 101 -9.03 -4.55 -2.14
C TYR A 101 -9.61 -3.62 -3.22
N PRO A 102 -10.81 -3.02 -3.06
CA PRO A 102 -11.32 -2.01 -3.98
C PRO A 102 -10.38 -0.83 -4.18
N LEU A 103 -9.72 -0.36 -3.12
CA LEU A 103 -8.75 0.73 -3.21
C LEU A 103 -7.55 0.37 -4.11
N ASN A 104 -7.05 -0.87 -4.03
CA ASN A 104 -5.98 -1.32 -4.93
C ASN A 104 -6.46 -1.48 -6.37
N ILE A 105 -7.70 -1.93 -6.59
CA ILE A 105 -8.31 -1.97 -7.93
C ILE A 105 -8.42 -0.56 -8.51
N PHE A 106 -8.83 0.41 -7.69
CA PHE A 106 -8.84 1.83 -8.09
C PHE A 106 -7.44 2.30 -8.51
N PHE A 107 -6.40 2.01 -7.74
CA PHE A 107 -5.02 2.38 -8.12
C PHE A 107 -4.52 1.67 -9.39
N LEU A 108 -4.93 0.42 -9.63
CA LEU A 108 -4.64 -0.28 -10.88
C LEU A 108 -5.31 0.39 -12.09
N ILE A 109 -6.54 0.87 -11.93
CA ILE A 109 -7.24 1.61 -12.99
C ILE A 109 -6.59 2.99 -13.19
N LEU A 110 -6.32 3.70 -12.10
CA LEU A 110 -5.69 5.03 -12.12
C LEU A 110 -4.32 4.99 -12.79
N SER A 111 -3.46 4.02 -12.45
CA SER A 111 -2.15 3.86 -13.08
C SER A 111 -2.24 3.62 -14.59
N ARG A 112 -3.23 2.83 -15.04
CA ARG A 112 -3.48 2.61 -16.47
C ARG A 112 -3.97 3.86 -17.18
N TRP A 113 -4.84 4.63 -16.53
CA TRP A 113 -5.30 5.92 -17.05
C TRP A 113 -4.13 6.91 -17.17
N LEU A 114 -3.31 7.06 -16.14
CA LEU A 114 -2.10 7.89 -16.18
C LEU A 114 -1.16 7.47 -17.31
N ASN A 115 -0.93 6.16 -17.47
CA ASN A 115 -0.12 5.63 -18.55
C ASN A 115 -0.70 5.94 -19.94
N SER A 116 -2.03 5.98 -20.09
CA SER A 116 -2.67 6.36 -21.36
C SER A 116 -2.47 7.84 -21.69
N LEU A 117 -2.54 8.73 -20.69
CA LEU A 117 -2.26 10.16 -20.88
C LEU A 117 -0.82 10.39 -21.33
N VAL A 118 0.13 9.77 -20.64
CA VAL A 118 1.57 9.87 -20.95
C VAL A 118 1.88 9.40 -22.37
N LYS A 119 1.15 8.41 -22.90
CA LYS A 119 1.27 7.97 -24.29
C LYS A 119 0.67 8.97 -25.28
N GLY A 120 -0.48 9.58 -24.94
CA GLY A 120 -1.14 10.58 -25.79
C GLY A 120 -0.33 11.87 -25.98
N PHE A 121 0.46 12.29 -24.97
CA PHE A 121 1.30 13.49 -25.06
C PHE A 121 2.56 13.36 -25.94
N LYS A 122 2.97 12.14 -26.31
CA LYS A 122 4.16 11.91 -27.15
C LYS A 122 3.83 11.59 -28.62
N GLN A 123 2.55 11.64 -28.99
CA GLN A 123 2.09 11.57 -30.38
C GLN A 123 2.00 12.98 -30.96
#